data_AF-A0A455UAB8-F1
#
_entry.id   AF-A0A455UAB8-F1
#
_cell.length_a   1.000
_cell.length_b   1.000
_cell.length_c   1.000
_cell.angle_alpha   90.00
_cell.angle_beta   90.00
_cell.angle_gamma   90.00
#
_symmetry.space_group_name_H-M   'P 1'
#
loop_
_entity.id
_entity.type
_entity.pdbx_description
1 polymer ?
#
loop_
_entity_poly.entity_id
_entity_poly.type
_entity_poly.pdbx_seq_one_letter_code
_entity_poly.pdbx_strand_id
1 'polypeptide(L)' 'MGISLYPDDGNTPEVLIQHADAAMYRAKHEGRNTYRLYQADIDRKARDQLSMETALRNAVETGKGYIWLTSR' A
#
# COMPACT_ATOMS: atom_id res chain seq x y z
N MET A 1 16.35 -4.56 6.92
CA MET A 1 15.77 -3.87 8.10
C MET A 1 14.26 -3.95 8.04
N GLY A 2 13.58 -4.05 9.17
CA GLY A 2 12.13 -4.01 9.26
C GLY A 2 11.67 -2.76 10.00
N ILE A 3 10.59 -2.13 9.55
CA ILE A 3 10.09 -0.86 10.09
C ILE A 3 8.60 -1.01 10.33
N SER A 4 8.09 -0.62 11.50
CA SER A 4 6.65 -0.51 11.79
C SER A 4 6.29 0.92 12.21
N LEU A 5 5.04 1.31 12.00
CA LEU A 5 4.53 2.67 12.20
C LEU A 5 3.41 2.68 13.24
N TYR A 6 3.59 3.46 14.31
CA TYR A 6 2.50 3.79 15.22
C TYR A 6 1.65 4.93 14.62
N PRO A 7 0.31 4.87 14.69
CA PRO A 7 -0.53 3.79 15.22
C PRO A 7 -0.96 2.73 14.18
N ASP A 8 -0.61 2.93 12.90
CA ASP A 8 -1.10 2.14 11.76
C ASP A 8 -0.82 0.63 11.87
N ASP A 9 0.35 0.29 12.41
CA ASP A 9 0.82 -1.08 12.59
C ASP A 9 0.62 -1.56 14.03
N GLY A 10 -0.15 -0.86 14.87
CA GLY A 10 -0.45 -1.33 16.22
C GLY A 10 -0.43 -0.23 17.27
N ASN A 11 -1.20 -0.45 18.32
CA ASN A 11 -1.38 0.52 19.40
C ASN A 11 -0.50 0.27 20.64
N THR A 12 0.29 -0.80 20.64
CA THR A 12 1.21 -1.11 21.74
C THR A 12 2.63 -1.36 21.24
N PRO A 13 3.66 -1.07 22.05
CA PRO A 13 5.05 -1.32 21.68
C PRO A 13 5.33 -2.78 21.30
N GLU A 14 4.71 -3.73 22.00
CA GLU A 14 4.90 -5.16 21.75
C GLU A 14 4.44 -5.55 20.34
N VAL A 15 3.28 -5.03 19.91
CA VAL A 15 2.73 -5.27 18.57
C VAL A 15 3.64 -4.64 17.50
N LEU A 16 4.10 -3.41 17.71
CA LEU A 16 4.98 -2.72 16.77
C LEU A 16 6.33 -3.44 16.60
N ILE A 17 6.91 -3.96 17.69
CA ILE A 17 8.16 -4.73 17.65
C ILE A 17 7.94 -6.03 16.87
N GLN A 18 6.89 -6.78 17.18
CA GLN A 18 6.56 -8.02 16.47
C GLN A 18 6.39 -7.78 14.96
N HIS A 19 5.76 -6.67 14.59
CA HIS A 19 5.54 -6.28 13.21
C HIS A 19 6.82 -5.83 12.49
N ALA A 20 7.68 -5.04 13.16
CA ALA A 20 9.00 -4.69 12.63
C ALA A 20 9.86 -5.95 12.42
N ASP A 21 9.81 -6.92 13.33
CA ASP A 21 10.53 -8.19 13.18
C ASP A 21 10.03 -9.01 12.00
N ALA A 22 8.71 -9.07 11.79
CA ALA A 22 8.11 -9.73 10.62
C ALA A 22 8.57 -9.07 9.31
N ALA A 23 8.58 -7.73 9.25
CA ALA A 23 9.07 -6.99 8.09
C ALA A 23 10.58 -7.21 7.86
N MET A 24 11.36 -7.27 8.94
CA MET A 24 12.79 -7.57 8.87
C MET A 24 13.04 -8.97 8.31
N TYR A 25 12.27 -9.97 8.73
CA TYR A 25 12.39 -11.33 8.22
C TYR A 25 12.18 -11.39 6.70
N ARG A 26 11.14 -10.71 6.20
CA ARG A 26 10.89 -10.57 4.76
C ARG A 26 12.06 -9.88 4.04
N ALA A 27 12.57 -8.79 4.61
CA ALA A 27 13.74 -8.09 4.07
C ALA A 27 14.98 -8.99 4.00
N LYS A 28 15.20 -9.87 4.98
CA LYS A 28 16.33 -10.83 4.95
C LYS A 28 16.21 -11.81 3.79
N HIS A 29 15.00 -12.21 3.41
CA HIS A 29 14.75 -13.15 2.33
C HIS A 29 15.01 -12.56 0.94
N GLU A 30 14.94 -11.24 0.80
CA GLU A 30 15.10 -10.53 -0.48
C GLU A 30 16.54 -10.11 -0.79
N GLY A 31 17.47 -10.35 0.13
CA GLY A 31 18.89 -10.13 -0.06
C GLY A 31 19.51 -9.12 0.91
N ARG A 32 20.80 -8.86 0.71
CA ARG A 32 21.57 -7.94 1.56
C ARG A 32 21.22 -6.49 1.24
N ASN A 33 21.27 -5.65 2.27
CA ASN A 33 21.10 -4.19 2.18
C ASN A 33 19.70 -3.71 1.73
N THR A 34 18.65 -4.41 2.14
CA THR A 34 17.26 -3.99 1.88
C THR A 34 16.49 -3.69 3.17
N TYR A 35 15.42 -2.91 3.05
CA TYR A 35 14.48 -2.61 4.13
C TYR A 35 13.05 -2.87 3.69
N ARG A 36 12.18 -3.22 4.64
CA ARG A 36 10.75 -3.42 4.42
C ARG A 36 9.97 -2.73 5.52
N LEU A 37 8.93 -2.01 5.12
CA LEU A 37 7.89 -1.56 6.02
C LEU A 37 6.99 -2.76 6.33
N TYR A 38 6.59 -2.88 7.59
CA TYR A 38 5.46 -3.70 7.95
C TYR A 38 4.24 -3.08 7.29
N GLN A 39 3.44 -3.96 6.71
CA GLN A 39 2.30 -3.58 5.91
C GLN A 39 1.25 -4.64 6.20
N ALA A 40 0.38 -4.40 7.17
CA ALA A 40 -0.82 -5.21 7.35
C ALA A 40 -1.79 -5.03 6.16
N ASP A 41 -1.77 -3.86 5.52
CA ASP A 41 -2.86 -3.39 4.64
C ASP A 41 -2.40 -2.67 3.35
N ILE A 42 -1.16 -2.88 2.87
CA ILE A 42 -0.72 -2.21 1.63
C ILE A 42 -1.29 -2.81 0.36
N ASP A 43 -1.97 -3.95 0.45
CA ASP A 43 -2.87 -4.33 -0.64
C ASP A 43 -3.94 -3.27 -0.86
N ARG A 44 -4.46 -2.55 0.15
CA ARG A 44 -5.50 -1.54 -0.11
C ARG A 44 -4.95 -0.32 -0.83
N LYS A 45 -3.86 0.28 -0.36
CA LYS A 45 -3.31 1.50 -0.97
C LYS A 45 -2.68 1.25 -2.34
N ALA A 46 -2.07 0.07 -2.55
CA ALA A 46 -1.58 -0.35 -3.86
C ALA A 46 -2.73 -0.70 -4.81
N ARG A 47 -3.81 -1.34 -4.34
CA ARG A 47 -5.04 -1.56 -5.12
C ARG A 47 -5.75 -0.24 -5.44
N ASP A 48 -5.78 0.72 -4.52
CA ASP A 48 -6.37 2.04 -4.74
C ASP A 48 -5.56 2.81 -5.78
N GLN A 49 -4.22 2.77 -5.71
CA GLN A 49 -3.37 3.37 -6.74
C GLN A 49 -3.53 2.67 -8.11
N LEU A 50 -3.55 1.34 -8.14
CA LEU A 50 -3.72 0.57 -9.38
C LEU A 50 -5.12 0.77 -9.99
N SER A 51 -6.15 0.81 -9.17
CA SER A 51 -7.53 1.07 -9.62
C SER A 51 -7.68 2.50 -10.12
N MET A 52 -7.04 3.48 -9.47
CA MET A 52 -7.01 4.87 -9.95
C MET A 52 -6.25 5.00 -11.27
N GLU A 53 -5.10 4.34 -11.41
CA GLU A 53 -4.34 4.30 -12.66
C GLU A 53 -5.14 3.63 -13.79
N THR A 54 -5.85 2.54 -13.47
CA THR A 54 -6.71 1.83 -14.42
C THR A 54 -7.92 2.68 -14.82
N ALA A 55 -8.54 3.40 -13.88
CA ALA A 55 -9.64 4.31 -14.16
C ALA A 55 -9.20 5.48 -15.05
N LEU A 56 -8.02 6.05 -14.80
CA LEU A 56 -7.43 7.11 -15.61
C LEU A 56 -7.12 6.61 -17.03
N ARG A 57 -6.48 5.44 -17.16
CA ARG A 57 -6.20 4.81 -18.46
C ARG A 57 -7.47 4.56 -19.25
N ASN A 58 -8.48 3.97 -18.60
CA ASN A 58 -9.78 3.71 -19.23
C ASN A 58 -10.48 5.02 -19.64
N ALA A 59 -10.41 6.08 -18.84
CA ALA A 59 -11.02 7.37 -19.16
C ALA A 59 -10.37 8.05 -20.38
N VAL A 60 -9.04 7.93 -20.52
CA VAL A 60 -8.28 8.42 -21.67
C VAL A 60 -8.57 7.59 -22.92
N GLU A 61 -8.66 6.26 -22.79
CA GLU A 61 -8.89 5.36 -23.92
C GLU A 61 -10.34 5.35 -24.42
N THR A 62 -11.33 5.55 -23.53
CA THR A 62 -12.77 5.52 -23.90
C THR A 62 -13.39 6.90 -24.12
N GLY A 63 -12.69 8.00 -23.80
CA GLY A 63 -13.24 9.36 -23.92
C GLY A 63 -14.46 9.64 -23.02
N LYS A 64 -14.79 8.75 -22.08
CA LYS A 64 -16.01 8.81 -21.25
C LYS A 64 -15.89 9.69 -20.00
N GLY A 65 -14.75 10.37 -19.80
CA GLY A 65 -14.52 11.25 -18.65
C GLY A 65 -15.44 12.49 -18.59
N TYR A 66 -16.12 12.85 -19.69
CA TYR A 66 -16.95 14.06 -19.75
C TYR A 66 -18.47 13.82 -19.61
N ILE A 67 -18.94 12.57 -19.63
CA ILE A 67 -20.39 12.29 -19.72
C ILE A 67 -21.07 11.95 -18.39
N TRP A 68 -20.32 11.85 -17.28
CA TRP A 68 -20.91 11.54 -15.97
C TRP A 68 -21.28 12.77 -15.12
N LEU A 69 -20.92 13.99 -15.55
CA LEU A 69 -21.23 15.24 -14.82
C LEU A 69 -22.48 15.98 -15.34
N THR A 70 -23.22 15.41 -16.29
CA THR A 70 -24.45 16.02 -16.83
C THR A 70 -25.60 15.03 -16.96
N SER A 71 -25.99 14.37 -15.86
CA SER A 71 -27.38 13.95 -15.73
C SER A 71 -27.94 14.51 -14.43
N ARG A 72 -28.87 15.45 -14.61
CA ARG A 72 -29.76 16.02 -13.60
C ARG A 72 -30.50 14.95 -12.81
#